data_AF-A0A3P3VYN4-F1
#
_entry.id   AF-A0A3P3VYN4-F1
#
_cell.length_a   1.000
_cell.length_b   1.000
_cell.length_c   1.000
_cell.angle_alpha   90.00
_cell.angle_beta   90.00
_cell.angle_gamma   90.00
#
_symmetry.space_group_name_H-M   'P 1'
#
loop_
_entity.id
_entity.type
_entity.pdbx_description
1 polymer ?
#
loop_
_entity_poly.entity_id
_entity_poly.type
_entity_poly.pdbx_seq_one_letter_code
_entity_poly.pdbx_strand_id
1 'polypeptide(L)'
;MQAKGSGSSEFDMLRNHLQSDPAVKREVEFAFASLVGAANPSDRGLRFLFGGGAEWILAAASWSAGVLTAPAGHNSNGFDLADLLAKARGLWSVKASASDKSMTVRLTNFMGDGANADWQDPTVFVAPYFGGAVLVDPKIHAEIHSQVIKKGDALTLAGTIVKRFRDESPANFIPFEVAVNKGTFQGDPFSFIKSVLAPGHFPILSRPFLESTPIAASSRVEEIKKLAELRDAGALSEEQFRKAVDQVVS
;
A
#
# COMPACT_ATOMS: atom_id res chain seq x y z
N MET A 1 -4.64 7.42 32.48
CA MET A 1 -4.91 8.53 31.54
C MET A 1 -4.86 7.90 30.15
N GLN A 2 -6.01 7.62 29.51
CA GLN A 2 -5.99 7.06 28.15
C GLN A 2 -5.37 8.10 27.21
N ALA A 3 -4.37 7.70 26.42
CA ALA A 3 -3.80 8.58 25.40
C ALA A 3 -4.92 9.02 24.45
N LYS A 4 -4.94 10.30 24.07
CA LYS A 4 -5.92 10.85 23.10
C LYS A 4 -5.75 10.28 21.66
N GLY A 5 -4.78 9.41 21.44
CA GLY A 5 -4.39 8.87 20.14
C GLY A 5 -3.75 7.49 20.27
N SER A 6 -3.42 6.88 19.15
CA SER A 6 -2.95 5.49 19.06
C SER A 6 -1.51 5.25 19.55
N GLY A 7 -0.78 6.33 19.81
CA GLY A 7 0.68 6.31 20.00
C GLY A 7 1.47 6.52 18.71
N SER A 8 0.79 6.57 17.55
CA SER A 8 1.38 6.97 16.26
C SER A 8 0.56 8.10 15.63
N SER A 9 1.21 9.26 15.43
CA SER A 9 0.62 10.42 14.77
C SER A 9 0.17 10.11 13.34
N GLU A 10 0.98 9.34 12.63
CA GLU A 10 0.77 8.92 11.26
C GLU A 10 -0.47 8.03 11.14
N PHE A 11 -0.65 7.09 12.09
CA PHE A 11 -1.83 6.24 12.13
C PHE A 11 -3.08 7.04 12.52
N ASP A 12 -2.95 7.98 13.46
CA ASP A 12 -4.05 8.87 13.85
C ASP A 12 -4.48 9.76 12.67
N MET A 13 -3.55 10.28 11.87
CA MET A 13 -3.83 11.02 10.64
C MET A 13 -4.57 10.17 9.61
N LEU A 14 -4.08 8.95 9.33
CA LEU A 14 -4.75 8.01 8.42
C LEU A 14 -6.17 7.67 8.91
N ARG A 15 -6.32 7.37 10.21
CA ARG A 15 -7.63 7.08 10.83
C ARG A 15 -8.59 8.24 10.61
N ASN A 16 -8.17 9.45 10.97
CA ASN A 16 -9.02 10.64 10.88
C ASN A 16 -9.37 10.95 9.41
N HIS A 17 -8.44 10.75 8.48
CA HIS A 17 -8.69 10.93 7.05
C HIS A 17 -9.76 9.95 6.53
N LEU A 18 -9.63 8.65 6.80
CA LEU A 18 -10.62 7.65 6.37
C LEU A 18 -11.99 7.80 7.05
N GLN A 19 -12.03 8.38 8.25
CA GLN A 19 -13.29 8.70 8.93
C GLN A 19 -13.97 9.95 8.39
N SER A 20 -13.20 10.93 7.94
CA SER A 20 -13.71 12.22 7.42
C SER A 20 -13.94 12.23 5.91
N ASP A 21 -13.32 11.32 5.17
CA ASP A 21 -13.48 11.19 3.71
C ASP A 21 -14.06 9.81 3.31
N PRO A 22 -15.39 9.70 3.15
CA PRO A 22 -16.04 8.47 2.71
C PRO A 22 -15.68 8.03 1.29
N ALA A 23 -15.13 8.90 0.44
CA ALA A 23 -14.70 8.51 -0.90
C ALA A 23 -13.42 7.67 -0.81
N VAL A 24 -12.43 8.16 -0.06
CA VAL A 24 -11.17 7.44 0.17
C VAL A 24 -11.43 6.11 0.88
N LYS A 25 -12.29 6.11 1.91
CA LYS A 25 -12.67 4.88 2.61
C LYS A 25 -13.26 3.84 1.65
N ARG A 26 -14.19 4.23 0.79
CA ARG A 26 -14.80 3.31 -0.19
C ARG A 26 -13.78 2.78 -1.20
N GLU A 27 -12.83 3.61 -1.63
CA GLU A 27 -11.74 3.13 -2.49
C GLU A 27 -10.86 2.09 -1.79
N VAL A 28 -10.55 2.28 -0.49
CA VAL A 28 -9.81 1.29 0.30
C VAL A 28 -10.57 -0.02 0.40
N GLU A 29 -11.87 0.02 0.71
CA GLU A 29 -12.74 -1.15 0.80
C GLU A 29 -12.81 -1.91 -0.53
N PHE A 30 -13.01 -1.17 -1.63
CA PHE A 30 -13.04 -1.74 -2.98
C PHE A 30 -11.67 -2.30 -3.42
N ALA A 31 -10.57 -1.67 -3.00
CA ALA A 31 -9.22 -2.16 -3.26
C ALA A 31 -8.96 -3.49 -2.56
N PHE A 32 -9.37 -3.64 -1.29
CA PHE A 32 -9.27 -4.94 -0.59
C PHE A 32 -10.15 -6.02 -1.24
N ALA A 33 -11.36 -5.68 -1.70
CA ALA A 33 -12.20 -6.60 -2.47
C ALA A 33 -11.54 -7.06 -3.77
N SER A 34 -10.95 -6.12 -4.50
CA SER A 34 -10.22 -6.38 -5.75
C SER A 34 -8.99 -7.23 -5.49
N LEU A 35 -8.25 -6.95 -4.42
CA LEU A 35 -7.05 -7.69 -4.01
C LEU A 35 -7.36 -9.15 -3.68
N VAL A 36 -8.45 -9.45 -2.97
CA VAL A 36 -8.86 -10.84 -2.69
C VAL A 36 -9.19 -11.60 -3.97
N GLY A 37 -9.90 -10.97 -4.91
CA GLY A 37 -10.22 -11.59 -6.20
C GLY A 37 -8.98 -11.83 -7.06
N ALA A 38 -7.98 -10.95 -6.95
CA ALA A 38 -6.80 -10.95 -7.78
C ALA A 38 -5.63 -11.78 -7.23
N ALA A 39 -5.48 -11.85 -5.91
CA ALA A 39 -4.42 -12.56 -5.20
C ALA A 39 -5.03 -13.41 -4.07
N ASN A 40 -5.78 -14.45 -4.44
CA ASN A 40 -6.46 -15.31 -3.48
C ASN A 40 -5.46 -16.01 -2.53
N PRO A 41 -5.44 -15.70 -1.22
CA PRO A 41 -4.44 -16.22 -0.29
C PRO A 41 -4.61 -17.72 0.05
N SER A 42 -5.68 -18.37 -0.44
CA SER A 42 -5.79 -19.83 -0.40
C SER A 42 -4.67 -20.49 -1.20
N ASP A 43 -4.24 -19.89 -2.31
CA ASP A 43 -3.04 -20.28 -3.03
C ASP A 43 -1.79 -19.78 -2.30
N ARG A 44 -0.89 -20.69 -1.94
CA ARG A 44 0.37 -20.37 -1.27
C ARG A 44 1.24 -19.41 -2.07
N GLY A 45 1.27 -19.52 -3.41
CA GLY A 45 2.04 -18.64 -4.29
C GLY A 45 1.54 -17.20 -4.27
N LEU A 46 0.23 -16.99 -4.08
CA LEU A 46 -0.41 -15.68 -4.11
C LEU A 46 -0.44 -14.98 -2.73
N ARG A 47 -0.12 -15.67 -1.64
CA ARG A 47 -0.09 -15.07 -0.28
C ARG A 47 0.85 -13.88 -0.17
N PHE A 48 1.99 -13.93 -0.86
CA PHE A 48 2.95 -12.83 -0.87
C PHE A 48 2.41 -11.61 -1.63
N LEU A 49 1.71 -11.84 -2.75
CA LEU A 49 1.05 -10.79 -3.52
C LEU A 49 -0.10 -10.15 -2.72
N PHE A 50 -0.87 -10.94 -1.98
CA PHE A 50 -1.90 -10.42 -1.08
C PHE A 50 -1.30 -9.51 0.00
N GLY A 51 -0.23 -9.97 0.68
CA GLY A 51 0.47 -9.18 1.69
C GLY A 51 1.02 -7.86 1.13
N GLY A 52 1.75 -7.93 0.02
CA GLY A 52 2.31 -6.74 -0.64
C GLY A 52 1.25 -5.79 -1.20
N GLY A 53 0.13 -6.33 -1.72
CA GLY A 53 -1.00 -5.51 -2.15
C GLY A 53 -1.65 -4.75 -1.00
N ALA A 54 -1.82 -5.39 0.16
CA ALA A 54 -2.34 -4.73 1.35
C ALA A 54 -1.41 -3.62 1.86
N GLU A 55 -0.09 -3.82 1.80
CA GLU A 55 0.90 -2.77 2.07
C GLU A 55 0.71 -1.57 1.13
N TRP A 56 0.56 -1.81 -0.17
CA TRP A 56 0.35 -0.76 -1.16
C TRP A 56 -0.96 0.01 -0.96
N ILE A 57 -2.06 -0.68 -0.62
CA ILE A 57 -3.34 -0.03 -0.33
C ILE A 57 -3.19 0.93 0.86
N LEU A 58 -2.55 0.48 1.95
CA LEU A 58 -2.32 1.34 3.11
C LEU A 58 -1.32 2.46 2.84
N ALA A 59 -0.28 2.22 2.03
CA ALA A 59 0.67 3.24 1.61
C ALA A 59 -0.03 4.33 0.79
N ALA A 60 -0.86 3.96 -0.19
CA ALA A 60 -1.61 4.92 -1.01
C ALA A 60 -2.62 5.72 -0.18
N ALA A 61 -3.33 5.08 0.75
CA ALA A 61 -4.23 5.79 1.67
C ALA A 61 -3.48 6.71 2.64
N SER A 62 -2.28 6.32 3.08
CA SER A 62 -1.42 7.16 3.92
C SER A 62 -0.90 8.37 3.15
N TRP A 63 -0.56 8.18 1.87
CA TRP A 63 -0.19 9.29 0.98
C TRP A 63 -1.36 10.26 0.78
N SER A 64 -2.58 9.77 0.53
CA SER A 64 -3.76 10.65 0.39
C SER A 64 -4.10 11.40 1.68
N ALA A 65 -3.81 10.80 2.85
CA ALA A 65 -3.93 11.43 4.16
C ALA A 65 -2.82 12.46 4.46
N GLY A 66 -1.83 12.63 3.58
CA GLY A 66 -0.66 13.50 3.80
C GLY A 66 0.34 12.96 4.82
N VAL A 67 0.21 11.69 5.23
CA VAL A 67 1.17 11.00 6.11
C VAL A 67 2.48 10.73 5.37
N LEU A 68 2.36 10.30 4.11
CA LEU A 68 3.49 10.11 3.21
C LEU A 68 3.50 11.24 2.20
N THR A 69 4.64 11.89 2.03
CA THR A 69 4.85 12.89 0.98
C THR A 69 5.74 12.31 -0.11
N ALA A 70 5.48 12.69 -1.36
CA ALA A 70 6.42 12.44 -2.45
C ALA A 70 7.77 13.08 -2.06
N PRO A 71 8.90 12.37 -2.17
CA PRO A 71 10.20 12.99 -1.95
C PRO A 71 10.33 14.19 -2.91
N ALA A 72 10.66 15.37 -2.38
CA ALA A 72 10.99 16.53 -3.19
C ALA A 72 12.33 16.27 -3.91
N GLY A 73 12.27 15.55 -5.03
CA GLY A 73 13.38 15.44 -5.96
C GLY A 73 13.50 16.74 -6.72
N HIS A 74 14.59 17.48 -6.50
CA HIS A 74 14.97 18.59 -7.37
C HIS A 74 15.00 18.08 -8.84
N ASN A 75 14.16 18.67 -9.69
CA ASN A 75 14.26 18.62 -11.16
C ASN A 75 14.17 17.25 -11.86
N SER A 76 13.34 16.29 -11.43
CA SER A 76 13.14 15.07 -12.24
C SER A 76 11.70 14.58 -12.29
N ASN A 77 11.30 14.19 -13.49
CA ASN A 77 10.03 13.58 -13.87
C ASN A 77 9.73 12.34 -13.02
N GLY A 78 8.60 12.34 -12.28
CA GLY A 78 8.16 11.21 -11.46
C GLY A 78 8.99 11.00 -10.19
N PHE A 79 8.38 10.43 -9.15
CA PHE A 79 9.07 10.00 -7.92
C PHE A 79 9.16 8.47 -7.83
N ASP A 80 10.14 7.95 -7.09
CA ASP A 80 10.31 6.50 -6.95
C ASP A 80 9.23 5.88 -6.05
N LEU A 81 8.46 4.94 -6.61
CA LEU A 81 7.49 4.12 -5.88
C LEU A 81 8.16 3.22 -4.85
N ALA A 82 9.36 2.72 -5.12
CA ALA A 82 10.11 1.90 -4.17
C ALA A 82 10.44 2.71 -2.91
N ASP A 83 10.82 3.97 -3.05
CA ASP A 83 11.06 4.89 -1.94
C ASP A 83 9.78 5.20 -1.15
N LEU A 84 8.64 5.39 -1.84
CA LEU A 84 7.36 5.59 -1.16
C LEU A 84 6.99 4.38 -0.29
N LEU A 85 7.11 3.18 -0.85
CA LEU A 85 6.82 1.94 -0.12
C LEU A 85 7.81 1.71 1.03
N ALA A 86 9.09 2.03 0.83
CA ALA A 86 10.11 1.95 1.88
C ALA A 86 9.79 2.90 3.03
N LYS A 87 9.38 4.15 2.75
CA LYS A 87 8.92 5.10 3.77
C LYS A 87 7.69 4.56 4.51
N ALA A 88 6.71 4.02 3.80
CA ALA A 88 5.53 3.41 4.41
C ALA A 88 5.88 2.26 5.37
N ARG A 89 6.79 1.37 4.94
CA ARG A 89 7.30 0.26 5.78
C ARG A 89 8.11 0.75 6.99
N GLY A 90 8.68 1.95 6.92
CA GLY A 90 9.34 2.60 8.05
C GLY A 90 8.37 3.11 9.13
N LEU A 91 7.09 3.31 8.80
CA LEU A 91 6.07 3.71 9.76
C LEU A 91 5.57 2.51 10.57
N TRP A 92 5.23 1.44 9.85
CA TRP A 92 4.71 0.20 10.42
C TRP A 92 4.85 -0.98 9.46
N SER A 93 4.95 -2.18 10.03
CA SER A 93 4.72 -3.42 9.30
C SER A 93 3.21 -3.61 9.05
N VAL A 94 2.83 -4.27 7.96
CA VAL A 94 1.44 -4.62 7.68
C VAL A 94 1.27 -6.13 7.69
N LYS A 95 0.27 -6.62 8.42
CA LYS A 95 -0.12 -8.04 8.45
C LYS A 95 -1.58 -8.16 8.05
N ALA A 96 -1.81 -8.60 6.82
CA ALA A 96 -3.16 -8.72 6.26
C ALA A 96 -3.66 -10.17 6.21
N SER A 97 -4.96 -10.35 6.41
CA SER A 97 -5.66 -11.62 6.23
C SER A 97 -7.02 -11.39 5.56
N ALA A 98 -7.42 -12.29 4.67
CA ALA A 98 -8.77 -12.32 4.10
C ALA A 98 -9.68 -13.36 4.77
N SER A 99 -9.26 -13.97 5.89
CA SER A 99 -10.07 -14.94 6.64
C SER A 99 -11.23 -14.23 7.36
N ASP A 100 -12.38 -14.88 7.48
CA ASP A 100 -13.49 -14.45 8.35
C ASP A 100 -13.30 -14.88 9.81
N LYS A 101 -12.40 -15.82 10.06
CA LYS A 101 -12.06 -16.33 11.39
C LYS A 101 -10.74 -15.78 11.86
N SER A 102 -10.69 -15.47 13.16
CA SER A 102 -9.45 -15.10 13.83
C SER A 102 -8.45 -16.25 13.76
N MET A 103 -7.23 -15.93 13.31
CA MET A 103 -6.13 -16.88 13.19
C MET A 103 -4.90 -16.39 13.94
N THR A 104 -3.92 -17.28 14.11
CA THR A 104 -2.58 -16.89 14.53
C THR A 104 -1.90 -16.10 13.42
N VAL A 105 -1.37 -14.92 13.75
CA VAL A 105 -0.61 -14.06 12.83
C VAL A 105 0.88 -14.28 13.06
N ARG A 106 1.65 -14.49 11.99
CA ARG A 106 3.12 -14.52 12.03
C ARG A 106 3.66 -13.08 11.98
N LEU A 107 4.43 -12.71 12.99
CA LEU A 107 5.02 -11.38 13.14
C LEU A 107 6.38 -11.32 12.44
N THR A 108 7.33 -12.10 12.94
CA THR A 108 8.72 -12.15 12.48
C THR A 108 9.07 -13.61 12.22
N ASN A 109 9.68 -13.91 11.07
CA ASN A 109 10.30 -15.21 10.84
C ASN A 109 11.77 -15.12 11.23
N PHE A 110 12.33 -16.17 11.81
CA PHE A 110 13.74 -16.28 12.15
C PHE A 110 14.28 -17.64 11.74
N MET A 111 15.57 -17.71 11.45
CA MET A 111 16.26 -18.97 11.17
C MET A 111 16.92 -19.51 12.44
N GLY A 112 16.92 -20.83 12.62
CA GLY A 112 17.52 -21.49 13.79
C GLY A 112 16.67 -21.42 15.04
N ASP A 113 17.31 -21.26 16.20
CA ASP A 113 16.63 -21.29 17.48
C ASP A 113 15.96 -19.95 17.85
N GLY A 114 16.10 -18.89 17.04
CA GLY A 114 15.45 -17.60 17.29
C GLY A 114 15.73 -17.01 18.67
N ALA A 115 16.89 -17.29 19.29
CA ALA A 115 17.20 -16.85 20.65
C ALA A 115 17.09 -15.34 20.86
N ASN A 116 17.34 -14.56 19.79
CA ASN A 116 17.25 -13.09 19.79
C ASN A 116 16.07 -12.57 18.95
N ALA A 117 15.12 -13.44 18.58
CA ALA A 117 13.97 -13.01 17.82
C ALA A 117 13.04 -12.21 18.73
N ASP A 118 12.81 -10.96 18.35
CA ASP A 118 11.88 -10.08 19.05
C ASP A 118 11.02 -9.30 18.06
N TRP A 119 9.82 -8.94 18.50
CA TRP A 119 8.90 -8.11 17.73
C TRP A 119 9.08 -6.65 18.18
N GLN A 120 9.68 -5.85 17.31
CA GLN A 120 10.13 -4.49 17.63
C GLN A 120 9.38 -3.40 16.87
N ASP A 121 8.76 -3.75 15.74
CA ASP A 121 8.17 -2.78 14.82
C ASP A 121 6.66 -2.61 15.08
N PRO A 122 6.15 -1.37 15.13
CA PRO A 122 4.72 -1.13 15.09
C PRO A 122 4.09 -1.88 13.92
N THR A 123 2.95 -2.54 14.16
CA THR A 123 2.31 -3.40 13.16
C THR A 123 0.84 -3.09 13.03
N VAL A 124 0.40 -2.86 11.80
CA VAL A 124 -1.00 -2.70 11.42
C VAL A 124 -1.54 -4.05 10.97
N PHE A 125 -2.45 -4.60 11.76
CA PHE A 125 -3.17 -5.84 11.48
C PHE A 125 -4.45 -5.55 10.74
N VAL A 126 -4.64 -6.13 9.55
CA VAL A 126 -5.80 -5.89 8.70
C VAL A 126 -6.54 -7.20 8.43
N ALA A 127 -7.80 -7.29 8.81
CA ALA A 127 -8.61 -8.48 8.53
C ALA A 127 -10.12 -8.25 8.66
N PRO A 128 -10.95 -9.05 7.97
CA PRO A 128 -12.41 -9.01 8.11
C PRO A 128 -12.86 -9.23 9.57
N TYR A 129 -12.22 -10.15 10.29
CA TYR A 129 -12.57 -10.44 11.69
C TYR A 129 -12.15 -9.33 12.68
N PHE A 130 -11.34 -8.37 12.24
CA PHE A 130 -11.10 -7.12 12.96
C PHE A 130 -12.07 -6.00 12.55
N GLY A 131 -12.74 -6.12 11.40
CA GLY A 131 -13.59 -5.07 10.84
C GLY A 131 -12.81 -3.85 10.34
N GLY A 132 -11.54 -4.03 9.96
CA GLY A 132 -10.67 -2.95 9.49
C GLY A 132 -9.21 -3.18 9.87
N ALA A 133 -8.52 -2.11 10.25
CA ALA A 133 -7.10 -2.11 10.61
C ALA A 133 -6.88 -1.78 12.09
N VAL A 134 -6.00 -2.52 12.76
CA VAL A 134 -5.62 -2.33 14.17
C VAL A 134 -4.12 -2.10 14.28
N LEU A 135 -3.68 -0.97 14.83
CA LEU A 135 -2.27 -0.71 15.12
C LEU A 135 -1.89 -1.25 16.50
N VAL A 136 -0.84 -2.06 16.56
CA VAL A 136 -0.18 -2.40 17.82
C VAL A 136 1.30 -2.05 17.71
N ASP A 137 1.75 -1.18 18.60
CA ASP A 137 3.17 -0.89 18.82
C ASP A 137 3.69 -1.73 20.02
N PRO A 138 4.61 -2.69 19.82
CA PRO A 138 5.12 -3.53 20.90
C PRO A 138 5.88 -2.76 21.99
N LYS A 139 6.41 -1.57 21.68
CA LYS A 139 7.14 -0.73 22.65
C LYS A 139 6.20 0.06 23.56
N ILE A 140 4.98 0.32 23.09
CA ILE A 140 3.95 1.05 23.85
C ILE A 140 3.01 0.07 24.55
N HIS A 141 2.63 -1.02 23.87
CA HIS A 141 1.62 -1.98 24.31
C HIS A 141 2.29 -3.26 24.83
N ALA A 142 3.06 -3.11 25.91
CA ALA A 142 3.83 -4.21 26.51
C ALA A 142 2.95 -5.40 26.92
N GLU A 143 1.69 -5.15 27.29
CA GLU A 143 0.70 -6.17 27.61
C GLU A 143 0.31 -7.05 26.42
N ILE A 144 0.41 -6.53 25.20
CA ILE A 144 0.18 -7.30 23.97
C ILE A 144 1.47 -7.99 23.54
N HIS A 145 2.61 -7.30 23.63
CA HIS A 145 3.93 -7.84 23.33
C HIS A 145 4.24 -9.07 24.20
N SER A 146 3.88 -9.05 25.49
CA SER A 146 4.08 -10.19 26.41
C SER A 146 3.26 -11.44 26.07
N GLN A 147 2.29 -11.34 25.13
CA GLN A 147 1.48 -12.46 24.68
C GLN A 147 1.98 -13.05 23.34
N VAL A 148 3.12 -12.56 22.82
CA VAL A 148 3.79 -13.16 21.67
C VAL A 148 4.35 -14.52 22.04
N ILE A 149 4.10 -15.50 21.19
CA ILE A 149 4.57 -16.88 21.36
C ILE A 149 5.49 -17.24 20.21
N LYS A 150 6.63 -17.82 20.57
CA LYS A 150 7.52 -18.47 19.63
C LYS A 150 6.92 -19.81 19.19
N LYS A 151 6.65 -19.97 17.89
CA LYS A 151 6.06 -21.18 17.31
C LYS A 151 6.83 -21.60 16.06
N GLY A 152 7.64 -22.66 16.19
CA GLY A 152 8.52 -23.12 15.12
C GLY A 152 9.58 -22.05 14.79
N ASP A 153 9.55 -21.59 13.55
CA ASP A 153 10.47 -20.62 12.95
C ASP A 153 9.96 -19.17 13.00
N ALA A 154 8.91 -18.90 13.80
CA ALA A 154 8.29 -17.58 13.81
C ALA A 154 7.85 -17.14 15.21
N LEU A 155 7.84 -15.82 15.40
CA LEU A 155 7.08 -15.16 16.44
C LEU A 155 5.64 -15.03 15.97
N THR A 156 4.71 -15.35 16.86
CA THR A 156 3.29 -15.38 16.53
C THR A 156 2.44 -14.71 17.60
N LEU A 157 1.36 -14.08 17.16
CA LEU A 157 0.35 -13.48 18.03
C LEU A 157 -1.02 -14.03 17.65
N ALA A 158 -1.83 -14.39 18.63
CA ALA A 158 -3.20 -14.83 18.36
C ALA A 158 -4.05 -13.64 17.92
N GLY A 159 -4.78 -13.76 16.81
CA GLY A 159 -5.69 -12.71 16.34
C GLY A 159 -6.78 -12.34 17.36
N THR A 160 -7.13 -13.25 18.29
CA THR A 160 -8.07 -12.95 19.37
C THR A 160 -7.54 -11.87 20.32
N ILE A 161 -6.22 -11.81 20.52
CA ILE A 161 -5.57 -10.79 21.35
C ILE A 161 -5.69 -9.43 20.66
N VAL A 162 -5.38 -9.36 19.37
CA VAL A 162 -5.51 -8.12 18.57
C VAL A 162 -6.97 -7.67 18.51
N LYS A 163 -7.92 -8.60 18.36
CA LYS A 163 -9.34 -8.30 18.35
C LYS A 163 -9.83 -7.75 19.69
N ARG A 164 -9.38 -8.34 20.81
CA ARG A 164 -9.68 -7.82 22.15
C ARG A 164 -9.07 -6.42 22.34
N PHE A 165 -7.80 -6.25 21.95
CA PHE A 165 -7.11 -4.97 22.04
C PHE A 165 -7.83 -3.87 21.25
N ARG A 166 -8.35 -4.17 20.05
CA ARG A 166 -9.21 -3.25 19.28
C ARG A 166 -10.40 -2.74 20.11
N ASP A 167 -11.07 -3.64 20.83
CA ASP A 167 -12.26 -3.31 21.61
C ASP A 167 -11.90 -2.48 22.86
N GLU A 168 -10.73 -2.73 23.45
CA GLU A 168 -10.20 -2.03 24.63
C GLU A 168 -9.53 -0.69 24.29
N SER A 169 -9.01 -0.55 23.06
CA SER A 169 -8.25 0.61 22.58
C SER A 169 -8.79 1.14 21.24
N PRO A 170 -9.96 1.81 21.20
CA PRO A 170 -10.58 2.27 19.96
C PRO A 170 -9.72 3.27 19.16
N ALA A 171 -8.81 4.00 19.81
CA ALA A 171 -7.87 4.90 19.13
C ALA A 171 -6.94 4.13 18.18
N ASN A 172 -6.65 2.86 18.45
CA ASN A 172 -5.77 2.02 17.64
C ASN A 172 -6.52 1.33 16.48
N PHE A 173 -7.77 1.71 16.21
CA PHE A 173 -8.61 1.05 15.23
C PHE A 173 -9.10 2.00 14.14
N ILE A 174 -9.05 1.55 12.88
CA ILE A 174 -9.65 2.19 11.72
C ILE A 174 -10.73 1.26 11.14
N PRO A 175 -12.02 1.62 11.22
CA PRO A 175 -13.10 0.80 10.70
C PRO A 175 -13.25 0.95 9.18
N PHE A 176 -13.12 -0.16 8.47
CA PHE A 176 -13.45 -0.29 7.05
C PHE A 176 -13.68 -1.75 6.68
N GLU A 177 -14.45 -2.00 5.65
CA GLU A 177 -14.69 -3.36 5.17
C GLU A 177 -13.44 -3.96 4.52
N VAL A 178 -13.04 -5.14 5.02
CA VAL A 178 -12.02 -5.99 4.40
C VAL A 178 -12.75 -7.19 3.81
N ALA A 179 -12.52 -7.47 2.53
CA ALA A 179 -13.20 -8.57 1.86
C ALA A 179 -12.81 -9.93 2.45
N VAL A 180 -13.82 -10.79 2.62
CA VAL A 180 -13.65 -12.18 3.04
C VAL A 180 -13.35 -13.05 1.82
N ASN A 181 -12.25 -13.80 1.88
CA ASN A 181 -11.97 -14.85 0.92
C ASN A 181 -12.88 -16.05 1.18
N LYS A 182 -13.87 -16.25 0.31
CA LYS A 182 -14.80 -17.40 0.36
C LYS A 182 -14.19 -18.71 -0.15
N GLY A 183 -12.93 -18.71 -0.60
CA GLY A 183 -12.25 -19.89 -1.13
C GLY A 183 -12.72 -20.34 -2.52
N THR A 184 -13.83 -19.79 -3.02
CA THR A 184 -14.41 -20.08 -4.34
C THR A 184 -13.88 -19.17 -5.45
N PHE A 185 -13.06 -18.17 -5.12
CA PHE A 185 -12.49 -17.27 -6.11
C PHE A 185 -11.43 -18.02 -6.93
N GLN A 186 -11.87 -18.59 -8.06
CA GLN A 186 -11.01 -18.86 -9.21
C GLN A 186 -10.72 -17.50 -9.89
N GLY A 187 -9.97 -16.65 -9.21
CA GLY A 187 -9.54 -15.39 -9.79
C GLY A 187 -8.71 -15.66 -11.03
N ASP A 188 -8.93 -14.89 -12.10
CA ASP A 188 -7.94 -14.83 -13.16
C ASP A 188 -6.65 -14.28 -12.52
N PRO A 189 -5.52 -15.03 -12.52
CA PRO A 189 -4.27 -14.60 -11.90
C PRO A 189 -3.73 -13.30 -12.53
N PHE A 190 -4.20 -12.96 -13.73
CA PHE A 190 -3.91 -11.70 -14.40
C PHE A 190 -4.90 -10.58 -14.02
N SER A 191 -5.94 -10.83 -13.23
CA SER A 191 -6.87 -9.80 -12.76
C SER A 191 -6.15 -8.71 -11.97
N PHE A 192 -5.14 -9.10 -11.17
CA PHE A 192 -4.28 -8.14 -10.46
C PHE A 192 -3.61 -7.21 -11.47
N ILE A 193 -2.92 -7.80 -12.45
CA ILE A 193 -2.20 -7.09 -13.50
C ILE A 193 -3.18 -6.22 -14.31
N LYS A 194 -4.35 -6.75 -14.70
CA LYS A 194 -5.40 -6.01 -15.43
C LYS A 194 -5.97 -4.85 -14.63
N SER A 195 -6.15 -5.00 -13.31
CA SER A 195 -6.60 -3.93 -12.43
C SER A 195 -5.55 -2.84 -12.23
N VAL A 196 -4.27 -3.22 -12.18
CA VAL A 196 -3.12 -2.30 -12.16
C VAL A 196 -3.02 -1.52 -13.49
N LEU A 197 -3.33 -2.17 -14.62
CA LEU A 197 -3.32 -1.57 -15.95
C LEU A 197 -4.56 -0.70 -16.26
N ALA A 198 -5.53 -0.58 -15.36
CA ALA A 198 -6.76 0.19 -15.56
C ALA A 198 -6.94 1.29 -14.48
N PRO A 199 -6.31 2.47 -14.65
CA PRO A 199 -6.34 3.58 -13.67
C PRO A 199 -7.73 4.12 -13.32
N GLY A 200 -8.74 3.87 -14.17
CA GLY A 200 -10.08 4.46 -14.05
C GLY A 200 -10.90 4.02 -12.82
N HIS A 201 -10.50 2.97 -12.10
CA HIS A 201 -11.28 2.43 -10.97
C HIS A 201 -10.92 3.04 -9.60
N PHE A 202 -9.79 3.74 -9.47
CA PHE A 202 -9.28 4.26 -8.19
C PHE A 202 -8.75 5.68 -8.34
N PRO A 203 -9.60 6.70 -8.54
CA PRO A 203 -9.14 8.07 -8.83
C PRO A 203 -8.31 8.70 -7.70
N ILE A 204 -8.41 8.22 -6.46
CA ILE A 204 -7.59 8.71 -5.34
C ILE A 204 -6.40 7.79 -5.09
N LEU A 205 -6.62 6.48 -4.90
CA LEU A 205 -5.53 5.55 -4.57
C LEU A 205 -4.55 5.30 -5.73
N SER A 206 -4.94 5.60 -6.98
CA SER A 206 -4.03 5.53 -8.13
C SER A 206 -3.08 6.73 -8.22
N ARG A 207 -3.34 7.84 -7.51
CA ARG A 207 -2.54 9.08 -7.63
C ARG A 207 -1.05 8.89 -7.40
N PRO A 208 -0.59 8.15 -6.37
CA PRO A 208 0.83 7.90 -6.21
C PRO A 208 1.46 7.24 -7.43
N PHE A 209 0.74 6.32 -8.09
CA PHE A 209 1.22 5.63 -9.29
C PHE A 209 1.22 6.55 -10.52
N LEU A 210 0.16 7.35 -10.68
CA LEU A 210 0.06 8.32 -11.77
C LEU A 210 1.14 9.42 -11.65
N GLU A 211 1.36 9.94 -10.46
CA GLU A 211 2.37 10.98 -10.18
C GLU A 211 3.80 10.43 -10.17
N SER A 212 3.99 9.13 -9.89
CA SER A 212 5.28 8.44 -10.05
C SER A 212 5.64 8.14 -11.50
N THR A 213 4.65 8.09 -12.39
CA THR A 213 4.89 7.81 -13.80
C THR A 213 5.73 8.95 -14.33
N PRO A 214 6.96 8.70 -14.83
CA PRO A 214 7.73 9.74 -15.48
C PRO A 214 6.82 10.34 -16.54
N ILE A 215 6.68 11.67 -16.59
CA ILE A 215 6.17 12.34 -17.79
C ILE A 215 6.95 11.67 -18.91
N ALA A 216 6.27 10.89 -19.75
CA ALA A 216 6.93 10.13 -20.80
C ALA A 216 7.89 11.13 -21.43
N ALA A 217 9.20 10.92 -21.23
CA ALA A 217 10.19 11.69 -21.94
C ALA A 217 9.76 11.48 -23.38
N SER A 218 9.19 12.52 -23.99
CA SER A 218 8.54 12.43 -25.28
C SER A 218 9.50 11.62 -26.11
N SER A 219 9.09 10.39 -26.47
CA SER A 219 10.06 9.48 -27.08
C SER A 219 10.68 10.26 -28.24
N ARG A 220 11.97 10.11 -28.54
CA ARG A 220 12.60 10.87 -29.64
C ARG A 220 11.71 10.83 -30.90
N VAL A 221 11.00 9.72 -31.09
CA VAL A 221 9.94 9.54 -32.10
C VAL A 221 8.73 10.48 -31.96
N GLU A 222 8.16 10.65 -30.76
CA GLU A 222 7.06 11.62 -30.50
C GLU A 222 7.51 13.07 -30.61
N GLU A 223 8.73 13.40 -30.20
CA GLU A 223 9.28 14.74 -30.34
C GLU A 223 9.54 15.08 -31.81
N ILE A 224 10.08 14.14 -32.59
CA ILE A 224 10.20 14.26 -34.04
C ILE A 224 8.83 14.37 -34.71
N LYS A 225 7.80 13.64 -34.24
CA LYS A 225 6.42 13.77 -34.76
C LYS A 225 5.85 15.16 -34.52
N LYS A 226 6.02 15.74 -33.31
CA LYS A 226 5.59 17.12 -33.02
C LYS A 226 6.33 18.14 -33.87
N LEU A 227 7.63 17.97 -34.08
CA LEU A 227 8.41 18.82 -34.97
C LEU A 227 7.91 18.72 -36.43
N ALA A 228 7.50 17.54 -36.87
CA ALA A 228 6.94 17.32 -38.20
C ALA A 228 5.57 18.00 -38.35
N GLU A 229 4.70 17.89 -37.33
CA GLU A 229 3.41 18.58 -37.29
C GLU A 229 3.57 20.11 -37.32
N LEU A 230 4.57 20.67 -36.62
CA LEU A 230 4.87 22.10 -36.64
C LEU A 230 5.41 22.58 -37.99
N ARG A 231 6.20 21.76 -38.69
CA ARG A 231 6.62 22.04 -40.06
C ARG A 231 5.42 22.03 -41.01
N ASP A 232 4.57 21.01 -40.91
CA ASP A 232 3.41 20.83 -41.80
C ASP A 232 2.35 21.93 -41.57
N ALA A 233 2.29 22.49 -40.35
CA ALA A 233 1.51 23.67 -40.02
C ALA A 233 2.15 25.00 -40.46
N GLY A 234 3.34 24.97 -41.06
CA GLY A 234 4.09 26.16 -41.51
C GLY A 234 4.75 26.96 -40.38
N ALA A 235 4.74 26.45 -39.14
CA ALA A 235 5.36 27.10 -37.98
C ALA A 235 6.88 26.91 -37.93
N LEU A 236 7.42 25.91 -38.63
CA LEU A 236 8.85 25.69 -38.83
C LEU A 236 9.18 25.65 -40.32
N SER A 237 10.28 26.30 -40.70
CA SER A 237 10.88 26.05 -42.01
C SER A 237 11.55 24.67 -42.04
N GLU A 238 11.74 24.10 -43.25
CA GLU A 238 12.43 22.82 -43.43
C GLU A 238 13.85 22.82 -42.82
N GLU A 239 14.54 23.96 -42.83
CA GLU A 239 15.87 24.09 -42.22
C GLU A 239 15.81 24.12 -40.69
N GLN A 240 14.80 24.77 -40.11
CA GLN A 240 14.58 24.80 -38.66
C GLN A 240 14.16 23.42 -38.12
N PHE A 241 13.32 22.72 -38.89
CA PHE A 241 12.92 21.35 -38.59
C PHE A 241 14.13 20.41 -38.54
N ARG A 242 14.99 20.43 -39.57
CA ARG A 242 16.21 19.58 -39.61
C ARG A 242 17.15 19.85 -38.44
N LYS A 243 17.42 21.12 -38.11
CA LYS A 243 18.25 21.48 -36.95
C LYS A 243 17.66 20.99 -35.63
N ALA A 244 16.34 21.09 -35.46
CA ALA A 244 15.65 20.60 -34.27
C ALA A 244 15.68 19.06 -34.18
N VAL A 245 15.52 18.36 -35.31
CA VAL A 245 15.63 16.88 -35.35
C VAL A 245 17.06 16.44 -35.02
N ASP A 246 18.08 17.08 -35.57
CA ASP A 246 19.49 16.74 -35.29
C ASP A 246 19.84 16.90 -33.80
N GLN A 247 19.27 17.92 -33.13
CA GLN A 247 19.43 18.13 -31.69
C GLN A 247 18.74 17.05 -30.83
N VAL A 248 17.62 16.50 -31.31
CA VAL A 248 16.88 15.43 -30.62
C VAL A 248 17.52 14.05 -30.83
N VAL A 249 18.22 13.85 -31.96
CA VAL A 249 18.86 12.58 -32.32
C VAL A 249 20.29 12.46 -31.79
N SER A 250 21.01 13.58 -31.60
CA SER A 250 22.33 13.62 -30.94
C SER A 250 22.32 13.12 -29.49
#